data_AF-A0A8T4RFD0-F1
#
_entry.id   AF-A0A8T4RFD0-F1
#
_cell.length_a   1.000
_cell.length_b   1.000
_cell.length_c   1.000
_cell.angle_alpha   90.00
_cell.angle_beta   90.00
_cell.angle_gamma   90.00
#
_symmetry.space_group_name_H-M   'P 1'
#
loop_
_entity.id
_entity.type
_entity.pdbx_description
1 polymer ?
#
loop_
_entity_poly.entity_id
_entity_poly.type
_entity_poly.pdbx_seq_one_letter_code
_entity_poly.pdbx_strand_id
1 'polypeptide(L)'
;MTGSVSGAASILGSWQICHNVCLGLIALLGILGITVVGMPLLFLTEIAVPIWLVAVGLLLVTAYLYIKKKCISNRLLMLNSGLIIAGVPFQPLQKFSIFFWIVGGVIAATGVVLFIQDKRHAKRCKHEKN
;
A
#
# COMPACT_ATOMS: atom_id res chain seq x y z
N MET A 1 -9.11 10.41 -18.73
CA MET A 1 -9.55 10.22 -17.33
C MET A 1 -9.38 8.76 -16.86
N THR A 2 -8.57 7.95 -17.55
CA THR A 2 -8.55 6.48 -17.41
C THR A 2 -7.53 5.97 -16.38
N GLY A 3 -6.41 6.67 -16.17
CA GLY A 3 -5.30 6.18 -15.33
C GLY A 3 -5.54 6.14 -13.81
N SER A 4 -6.45 6.98 -13.27
CA SER A 4 -6.74 6.99 -11.82
C SER A 4 -7.78 5.95 -11.41
N VAL A 5 -8.69 5.57 -12.31
CA VAL A 5 -9.61 4.44 -12.07
C VAL A 5 -8.79 3.14 -12.12
N SER A 6 -7.85 3.00 -13.07
CA SER A 6 -6.93 1.86 -13.07
C SER A 6 -6.06 1.78 -11.81
N GLY A 7 -5.53 2.88 -11.27
CA GLY A 7 -4.71 2.84 -10.06
C GLY A 7 -5.48 2.44 -8.79
N ALA A 8 -6.68 2.97 -8.58
CA ALA A 8 -7.54 2.59 -7.46
C ALA A 8 -8.16 1.20 -7.65
N ALA A 9 -8.53 0.84 -8.89
CA ALA A 9 -8.99 -0.50 -9.24
C ALA A 9 -7.89 -1.55 -9.15
N SER A 10 -6.61 -1.20 -9.33
CA SER A 10 -5.50 -2.13 -9.08
C SER A 10 -5.32 -2.44 -7.59
N ILE A 11 -5.58 -1.47 -6.70
CA ILE A 11 -5.52 -1.68 -5.24
C ILE A 11 -6.75 -2.44 -4.74
N LEU A 12 -7.95 -2.10 -5.23
CA LEU A 12 -9.19 -2.80 -4.90
C LEU A 12 -9.24 -4.20 -5.54
N GLY A 13 -8.69 -4.34 -6.75
CA GLY A 13 -8.55 -5.61 -7.46
C GLY A 13 -7.54 -6.52 -6.78
N SER A 14 -6.33 -6.02 -6.46
CA SER A 14 -5.36 -6.82 -5.69
C SER A 14 -5.90 -7.21 -4.32
N TRP A 15 -6.67 -6.34 -3.66
CA TRP A 15 -7.39 -6.69 -2.43
C TRP A 15 -8.39 -7.82 -2.65
N GLN A 16 -9.23 -7.79 -3.69
CA GLN A 16 -10.16 -8.89 -3.98
C GLN A 16 -9.46 -10.20 -4.32
N ILE A 17 -8.35 -10.17 -5.07
CA ILE A 17 -7.56 -11.37 -5.38
C ILE A 17 -6.93 -11.92 -4.09
N CYS A 18 -6.26 -11.08 -3.29
CA CYS A 18 -5.65 -11.52 -2.04
C CYS A 18 -6.70 -12.03 -1.06
N HIS A 19 -7.88 -11.41 -0.99
CA HIS A 19 -8.97 -11.81 -0.10
C HIS A 19 -9.61 -13.13 -0.54
N ASN A 20 -9.88 -13.32 -1.83
CA ASN A 20 -10.43 -14.57 -2.34
C ASN A 20 -9.42 -15.72 -2.29
N VAL A 21 -8.14 -15.45 -2.52
CA VAL A 21 -7.07 -16.45 -2.36
C VAL A 21 -6.90 -16.82 -0.88
N CYS A 22 -6.92 -15.84 0.04
CA CYS A 22 -6.87 -16.10 1.48
C CYS A 22 -8.09 -16.91 1.95
N LEU A 23 -9.30 -16.54 1.52
CA LEU A 23 -10.52 -17.28 1.83
C LEU A 23 -10.51 -18.69 1.24
N GLY A 24 -10.01 -18.86 0.02
CA GLY A 24 -9.87 -20.17 -0.63
C GLY A 24 -8.88 -21.08 0.09
N LEU A 25 -7.74 -20.55 0.52
CA LEU A 25 -6.80 -21.29 1.36
C LEU A 25 -7.44 -21.66 2.71
N ILE A 26 -8.07 -20.71 3.41
CA ILE A 26 -8.72 -20.99 4.70
C ILE A 26 -9.80 -22.07 4.55
N ALA A 27 -10.59 -22.04 3.48
CA ALA A 27 -11.60 -23.05 3.19
C ALA A 27 -10.98 -24.42 2.90
N LEU A 28 -9.91 -24.49 2.10
CA LEU A 28 -9.18 -25.73 1.80
C LEU A 28 -8.54 -26.34 3.05
N LEU A 29 -7.91 -25.52 3.90
CA LEU A 29 -7.34 -25.95 5.18
C LEU A 29 -8.44 -26.42 6.16
N GLY A 30 -9.62 -25.80 6.10
CA GLY A 30 -10.80 -26.23 6.87
C GLY A 30 -11.36 -27.58 6.44
N ILE A 31 -11.31 -27.91 5.13
CA ILE A 31 -11.73 -29.22 4.59
C ILE A 31 -10.78 -30.34 5.02
N LEU A 32 -9.48 -30.07 5.13
CA LEU A 32 -8.48 -31.05 5.56
C LEU A 32 -8.48 -31.33 7.08
N GLY A 33 -9.44 -30.79 7.83
CA GLY A 33 -9.62 -31.08 9.26
C GLY A 33 -8.50 -30.53 10.15
N ILE A 34 -7.63 -29.67 9.61
CA ILE A 34 -6.70 -28.89 10.42
C ILE A 34 -7.54 -27.81 11.09
N THR A 35 -8.17 -28.15 12.21
CA THR A 35 -8.65 -27.15 13.16
C THR A 35 -7.42 -26.35 13.55
N VAL A 36 -7.33 -25.12 13.05
CA VAL A 36 -6.16 -24.28 13.26
C VAL A 36 -6.17 -23.76 14.69
N VAL A 37 -5.89 -24.65 15.64
CA VAL A 37 -5.59 -24.33 17.02
C VAL A 37 -4.13 -23.88 17.03
N GLY A 38 -3.84 -22.75 16.37
CA GLY A 38 -2.46 -22.28 16.17
C GLY A 38 -2.28 -21.44 14.90
N MET A 39 -3.02 -20.34 14.76
CA MET A 39 -2.77 -19.21 13.84
C MET A 39 -2.44 -19.55 12.36
N PRO A 40 -3.45 -19.60 11.46
CA PRO A 40 -3.23 -19.78 10.01
C PRO A 40 -2.52 -18.60 9.33
N LEU A 41 -2.30 -17.51 10.08
CA LEU A 41 -1.68 -16.26 9.64
C LEU A 41 -0.14 -16.31 9.61
N LEU A 42 0.49 -17.36 10.16
CA LEU A 42 1.95 -17.51 10.23
C LEU A 42 2.59 -17.73 8.85
N PHE A 43 1.86 -18.34 7.91
CA PHE A 43 2.32 -18.49 6.53
C PHE A 43 2.37 -17.14 5.80
N LEU A 44 1.48 -16.21 6.16
CA LEU A 44 1.43 -14.88 5.57
C LEU A 44 2.57 -13.99 6.11
N THR A 45 3.05 -14.22 7.33
CA THR A 45 4.17 -13.47 7.90
C THR A 45 5.51 -13.79 7.24
N GLU A 46 5.73 -15.03 6.79
CA GLU A 46 6.92 -15.43 6.01
C GLU A 46 6.96 -14.71 4.65
N ILE A 47 5.80 -14.51 4.02
CA ILE A 47 5.68 -13.84 2.71
C ILE A 47 5.60 -12.31 2.86
N ALA A 48 5.17 -11.80 4.00
CA ALA A 48 5.06 -10.36 4.23
C ALA A 48 6.41 -9.64 4.13
N VAL A 49 7.48 -10.25 4.66
CA VAL A 49 8.84 -9.69 4.62
C VAL A 49 9.37 -9.53 3.17
N PRO A 50 9.36 -10.56 2.31
CA PRO A 50 9.83 -10.41 0.93
C PRO A 50 8.95 -9.45 0.13
N ILE A 51 7.63 -9.43 0.32
CA ILE A 51 6.76 -8.45 -0.34
C ILE A 51 7.10 -7.02 0.10
N TRP A 52 7.33 -6.80 1.39
CA TRP A 52 7.73 -5.49 1.90
C TRP A 52 9.08 -5.04 1.35
N LEU A 53 10.05 -5.95 1.23
CA LEU A 53 11.34 -5.66 0.60
C LEU A 53 11.20 -5.27 -0.88
N VAL A 54 10.34 -5.97 -1.63
CA VAL A 54 10.02 -5.60 -3.02
C VAL A 54 9.40 -4.21 -3.09
N ALA A 55 8.46 -3.90 -2.18
CA ALA A 55 7.83 -2.57 -2.11
C ALA A 55 8.85 -1.47 -1.80
N VAL A 56 9.77 -1.70 -0.86
CA VAL A 56 10.88 -0.78 -0.56
C VAL A 56 11.80 -0.61 -1.76
N GLY A 57 12.17 -1.70 -2.44
CA GLY A 57 12.99 -1.64 -3.64
C GLY A 57 12.34 -0.82 -4.76
N LEU A 58 11.04 -1.02 -4.98
CA LEU A 58 10.27 -0.26 -5.97
C LEU A 58 10.15 1.22 -5.58
N LEU A 59 9.95 1.53 -4.30
CA LEU A 59 9.98 2.92 -3.80
C LEU A 59 11.35 3.56 -4.05
N LEU A 60 12.44 2.81 -3.86
CA LEU A 60 13.80 3.30 -4.06
C LEU A 60 14.10 3.57 -5.55
N VAL A 61 13.66 2.69 -6.44
CA VAL A 61 13.75 2.90 -7.90
C VAL A 61 12.93 4.12 -8.32
N THR A 62 11.70 4.26 -7.83
CA THR A 62 10.87 5.43 -8.15
C THR A 62 11.43 6.72 -7.56
N ALA A 63 12.06 6.69 -6.38
CA ALA A 63 12.80 7.81 -5.81
C ALA A 63 14.03 8.19 -6.63
N TYR A 64 14.80 7.21 -7.11
CA TYR A 64 15.93 7.45 -8.00
C TYR A 64 15.48 8.11 -9.32
N LEU A 65 14.42 7.60 -9.93
CA LEU A 65 13.83 8.20 -11.14
C LEU A 65 13.28 9.61 -10.88
N TYR A 66 12.70 9.84 -9.70
CA TYR A 66 12.26 11.17 -9.29
C TYR A 66 13.42 12.16 -9.22
N ILE A 67 14.54 11.79 -8.60
CA ILE A 67 15.72 12.68 -8.49
C ILE A 67 16.35 12.91 -9.88
N LYS A 68 16.49 11.87 -10.69
CA LYS A 68 17.19 11.92 -11.99
C LYS A 68 16.37 12.58 -13.10
N LYS A 69 15.06 12.34 -13.13
CA LYS A 69 14.17 12.76 -14.24
C LYS A 69 13.10 13.75 -13.81
N LYS A 70 12.83 13.94 -12.50
CA LYS A 70 11.77 14.81 -11.95
C LYS A 70 10.36 14.58 -12.53
N CYS A 71 10.14 13.48 -13.25
CA CYS A 71 8.88 13.17 -13.93
C CYS A 71 7.79 12.59 -13.01
N ILE A 72 8.12 12.27 -11.76
CA ILE A 72 7.19 11.66 -10.80
C ILE A 72 6.68 12.72 -9.81
N SER A 73 5.42 12.61 -9.40
CA SER A 73 4.83 13.51 -8.42
C SER A 73 5.38 13.21 -7.02
N ASN A 74 5.98 14.21 -6.37
CA ASN A 74 6.50 14.11 -5.00
C ASN A 74 5.41 13.63 -4.00
N ARG A 75 4.16 14.04 -4.23
CA ARG A 75 3.01 13.66 -3.39
C ARG A 75 2.70 12.17 -3.43
N LEU A 76 2.89 11.53 -4.58
CA LEU A 76 2.69 10.09 -4.73
C LEU A 76 3.79 9.31 -4.01
N LEU A 77 5.02 9.83 -4.04
CA LEU A 77 6.16 9.22 -3.36
C LEU A 77 6.01 9.29 -1.83
N MET A 78 5.54 10.43 -1.33
CA MET A 78 5.22 10.64 0.09
C MET A 78 4.07 9.74 0.59
N LEU A 79 3.06 9.50 -0.24
CA LEU A 79 1.99 8.57 0.08
C LEU A 79 2.50 7.12 0.15
N ASN A 80 3.26 6.68 -0.85
CA ASN A 80 3.81 5.32 -0.87
C ASN A 80 4.81 5.07 0.27
N SER A 81 5.63 6.06 0.63
CA SER A 81 6.53 5.93 1.78
C SER A 81 5.76 5.82 3.09
N GLY A 82 4.70 6.61 3.29
CA GLY A 82 3.83 6.50 4.46
C GLY A 82 3.18 5.12 4.61
N LEU A 83 2.66 4.54 3.52
CA LEU A 83 2.08 3.19 3.53
C LEU A 83 3.11 2.11 3.86
N ILE A 84 4.33 2.20 3.30
CA ILE A 84 5.41 1.22 3.57
C ILE A 84 5.84 1.28 5.04
N ILE A 85 5.90 2.47 5.63
CA ILE A 85 6.23 2.66 7.05
C ILE A 85 5.13 2.12 7.96
N ALA A 86 3.86 2.34 7.62
CA ALA A 86 2.75 1.79 8.40
C ALA A 86 2.66 0.25 8.31
N GLY A 87 3.07 -0.33 7.18
CA GLY A 87 2.96 -1.76 6.88
C GLY A 87 4.17 -2.61 7.23
N VAL A 88 5.04 -2.19 8.15
CA VAL A 88 6.27 -2.91 8.51
C VAL A 88 5.96 -4.29 9.14
N PRO A 89 6.41 -5.42 8.55
CA PRO A 89 6.03 -6.76 8.99
C PRO A 89 7.01 -7.39 10.01
N PHE A 90 8.04 -6.68 10.48
CA PHE A 90 9.07 -7.25 11.35
C PHE A 90 8.55 -7.58 12.76
N GLN A 91 8.56 -8.86 13.11
CA GLN A 91 8.28 -9.40 14.44
C GLN A 91 8.94 -8.63 15.61
N PRO A 92 10.26 -8.37 15.61
CA PRO A 92 10.90 -7.65 16.73
C PRO A 92 10.46 -6.18 16.85
N LEU A 93 10.02 -5.58 15.74
CA LEU A 93 9.54 -4.19 15.69
C LEU A 93 8.03 -4.06 15.97
N GLN A 94 7.31 -5.18 16.12
CA GLN A 94 5.88 -5.16 16.45
C GLN A 94 5.57 -4.49 17.79
N LYS A 95 6.50 -4.50 18.75
CA LYS A 95 6.34 -3.75 20.02
C LYS A 95 6.15 -2.25 19.77
N PHE A 96 6.66 -1.74 18.66
CA PHE A 96 6.51 -0.35 18.22
C PHE A 96 5.51 -0.22 17.06
N SER A 97 4.68 -1.23 16.81
CA SER A 97 3.71 -1.23 15.70
C SER A 97 2.79 -0.01 15.75
N ILE A 98 2.34 0.40 16.94
CA ILE A 98 1.53 1.60 17.14
C ILE A 98 2.25 2.86 16.64
N PHE A 99 3.56 2.96 16.89
CA PHE A 99 4.36 4.10 16.48
C PHE A 99 4.49 4.15 14.95
N PHE A 100 4.78 3.01 14.32
CA PHE A 100 4.85 2.91 12.86
C PHE A 100 3.51 3.19 12.18
N TRP A 101 2.40 2.74 12.78
CA TRP A 101 1.06 3.05 12.31
C TRP A 101 0.72 4.53 12.40
N ILE A 102 1.02 5.18 13.52
CA ILE A 102 0.76 6.61 13.70
C ILE A 102 1.62 7.41 12.73
N VAL A 103 2.93 7.17 12.70
CA VAL A 103 3.85 7.92 11.84
C VAL A 103 3.56 7.69 10.37
N GLY A 104 3.48 6.42 9.94
CA GLY A 104 3.18 6.06 8.56
C GLY A 104 1.79 6.52 8.13
N GLY A 105 0.80 6.38 9.02
CA GLY A 105 -0.58 6.82 8.79
C GLY A 105 -0.71 8.33 8.62
N VAL A 106 -0.03 9.12 9.45
CA VAL A 106 -0.02 10.60 9.34
C VAL A 106 0.63 11.05 8.02
N ILE A 107 1.76 10.44 7.65
CA ILE A 107 2.45 10.73 6.39
C ILE A 107 1.57 10.36 5.20
N ALA A 108 0.96 9.18 5.21
CA ALA A 108 0.06 8.70 4.17
C ALA A 108 -1.17 9.60 4.04
N ALA A 109 -1.82 9.95 5.16
CA ALA A 109 -3.00 10.82 5.18
C ALA A 109 -2.67 12.21 4.61
N THR A 110 -1.53 12.79 5.00
CA THR A 110 -1.04 14.06 4.44
C THR A 110 -0.82 13.95 2.94
N GLY A 111 -0.20 12.85 2.49
CA GLY A 111 -0.02 12.54 1.07
C GLY A 111 -1.35 12.47 0.31
N VAL A 112 -2.37 11.82 0.87
CA VAL A 112 -3.72 11.74 0.29
C VAL A 112 -4.35 13.12 0.17
N VAL A 113 -4.33 13.92 1.24
CA VAL A 113 -4.92 15.26 1.27
C VAL A 113 -4.28 16.15 0.21
N LEU A 114 -2.95 16.18 0.15
CA LEU A 114 -2.22 16.97 -0.84
C LEU A 114 -2.47 16.48 -2.27
N PHE A 115 -2.60 15.17 -2.47
CA PHE A 115 -2.93 14.59 -3.78
C PHE A 115 -4.33 14.99 -4.25
N ILE A 116 -5.32 14.96 -3.36
CA ILE A 116 -6.70 15.38 -3.66
C ILE A 116 -6.76 16.88 -3.94
N GLN A 117 -6.08 17.70 -3.13
CA GLN A 117 -6.04 19.16 -3.33
C GLN A 117 -5.46 19.49 -4.71
N ASP A 118 -4.33 18.91 -5.09
CA ASP A 118 -3.71 19.16 -6.40
C ASP A 118 -4.65 18.79 -7.57
N LYS A 119 -5.40 17.69 -7.43
CA LYS A 119 -6.40 17.30 -8.42
C LYS A 119 -7.61 18.23 -8.45
N ARG A 120 -8.04 18.78 -7.31
CA ARG A 120 -9.11 19.80 -7.25
C ARG A 120 -8.67 21.11 -7.90
N HIS A 121 -7.44 21.55 -7.67
CA HIS A 121 -6.86 22.74 -8.30
C HIS A 121 -6.71 22.57 -9.83
N ALA A 122 -6.19 21.42 -10.29
CA ALA A 122 -6.07 21.13 -11.71
C ALA A 122 -7.43 21.05 -12.44
N LYS A 123 -8.49 20.60 -11.75
CA LYS A 123 -9.86 20.60 -12.29
C LYS A 123 -10.46 22.01 -12.33
N ARG A 124 -10.25 22.86 -11.32
CA ARG A 124 -10.71 24.26 -11.31
C ARG A 124 -10.12 25.07 -12.47
N CYS A 125 -8.81 24.98 -12.73
CA CYS A 125 -8.18 25.70 -13.85
C CYS A 125 -8.64 25.22 -15.25
N LYS A 126 -9.16 23.99 -15.37
CA LYS A 126 -9.76 23.51 -16.61
C LYS A 126 -11.19 24.01 -16.82
N HIS A 127 -11.91 24.32 -15.75
CA HIS A 127 -13.30 24.77 -15.81
C HIS A 127 -13.42 26.29 -16.06
N GLU A 128 -12.39 27.07 -15.71
CA GLU A 128 -12.33 28.52 -15.96
C GLU A 128 -11.90 28.87 -17.40
N LYS A 129 -11.33 27.92 -18.15
CA LYS A 129 -10.94 28.08 -19.56
C LYS A 129 -12.02 27.63 -20.56
N ASN A 130 -13.20 27.25 -20.09
CA ASN A 130 -14.31 26.74 -20.89
C ASN A 130 -15.48 27.71 -20.87
#